data_AF-A0A848UVU1-F1
#
_entry.id   AF-A0A848UVU1-F1
#
_cell.length_a   1.000
_cell.length_b   1.000
_cell.length_c   1.000
_cell.angle_alpha   90.00
_cell.angle_beta   90.00
_cell.angle_gamma   90.00
#
_symmetry.space_group_name_H-M   'P 1'
#
loop_
_entity.id
_entity.type
_entity.pdbx_description
1 polymer ?
#
loop_
_entity_poly.entity_id
_entity_poly.type
_entity_poly.pdbx_seq_one_letter_code
_entity_poly.pdbx_strand_id
1 'polypeptide(L)'
;EDAWQSISADFIEFYYPEQGFPEPTGQNTTPWDCEAMFWEDDQLHLFLKDWESEQTAHYSLPHAPGSFEATLISTYDSEGMITGADVKDGVAVFIGYSLDLSNFLLICWDYQEGDYFSGNKRKIDLGFATENGQTEGICFNSEIGGYVSSERFTLGEFVDIPPRLYTFSTAEYITGVEELQVAIDPLFWLDSHTGEVRTAVPELSPVVIRTISGMMVKSTVVNSRMVDISGLHPGVYVFSCLYKGQNYSQQLFIP
;
A
#
# COMPACT_ATOMS: atom_id res chain seq x y z
N GLU A 1 -29.09 9.58 16.91
CA GLU A 1 -29.72 9.45 15.59
C GLU A 1 -28.64 9.77 14.58
N ASP A 2 -28.20 8.76 13.83
CA ASP A 2 -27.24 8.96 12.75
C ASP A 2 -28.01 9.48 11.54
N ALA A 3 -27.82 10.76 11.23
CA ALA A 3 -28.42 11.37 10.05
C ALA A 3 -27.73 10.81 8.80
N TRP A 4 -28.50 10.20 7.91
CA TRP A 4 -28.02 9.77 6.60
C TRP A 4 -27.51 10.98 5.81
N GLN A 5 -26.24 10.95 5.41
CA GLN A 5 -25.70 11.88 4.42
C GLN A 5 -25.96 11.34 3.02
N SER A 6 -26.56 12.14 2.15
CA SER A 6 -26.69 11.86 0.73
C SER A 6 -25.62 12.62 -0.04
N ILE A 7 -24.87 11.91 -0.88
CA ILE A 7 -23.96 12.51 -1.86
C ILE A 7 -24.55 12.32 -3.27
N SER A 8 -24.39 13.32 -4.15
CA SER A 8 -24.70 13.20 -5.57
C SER A 8 -23.44 12.80 -6.31
N ALA A 9 -23.57 11.89 -7.28
CA ALA A 9 -22.48 11.49 -8.17
C ALA A 9 -22.89 11.77 -9.61
N ASP A 10 -21.92 12.18 -10.42
CA ASP A 10 -22.06 12.39 -11.86
C ASP A 10 -21.17 11.39 -12.61
N PHE A 11 -21.35 11.30 -13.93
CA PHE A 11 -20.64 10.34 -14.77
C PHE A 11 -19.49 10.99 -15.53
N ILE A 12 -18.37 10.28 -15.56
CA ILE A 12 -17.26 10.51 -16.47
C ILE A 12 -17.20 9.28 -17.38
N GLU A 13 -17.61 9.47 -18.63
CA GLU A 13 -17.52 8.45 -19.66
C GLU A 13 -16.19 8.64 -20.40
N PHE A 14 -15.51 7.56 -20.75
CA PHE A 14 -14.27 7.65 -21.52
C PHE A 14 -14.05 6.42 -22.38
N TYR A 15 -13.14 6.53 -23.34
CA TYR A 15 -12.60 5.42 -24.12
C TYR A 15 -11.09 5.58 -24.32
N TYR A 16 -10.39 4.47 -24.52
CA TYR A 16 -9.01 4.45 -24.96
C TYR A 16 -8.96 4.50 -26.49
N PRO A 17 -8.37 5.54 -27.12
CA PRO A 17 -8.27 5.65 -28.58
C PRO A 17 -7.67 4.42 -29.24
N GLU A 18 -6.64 3.87 -28.61
CA GLU A 18 -5.82 2.79 -29.10
C GLU A 18 -6.50 1.41 -28.99
N GLN A 19 -7.51 1.26 -28.11
CA GLN A 19 -8.30 0.04 -27.99
C GLN A 19 -9.19 -0.17 -29.23
N GLY A 20 -9.62 0.92 -29.87
CA GLY A 20 -10.63 0.87 -30.91
C GLY A 20 -11.98 0.38 -30.37
N PHE A 21 -12.68 -0.46 -31.14
CA PHE A 21 -13.95 -1.02 -30.70
C PHE A 21 -13.68 -2.24 -29.80
N PRO A 22 -14.06 -2.23 -28.52
CA PRO A 22 -13.76 -3.32 -27.60
C PRO A 22 -14.51 -4.59 -28.00
N GLU A 23 -13.76 -5.63 -28.32
CA GLU A 23 -14.27 -6.97 -28.55
C GLU A 23 -13.96 -7.84 -27.31
N PRO A 24 -14.92 -8.62 -26.78
CA PRO A 24 -14.65 -9.50 -25.64
C PRO A 24 -13.57 -10.54 -25.99
N THR A 25 -12.41 -10.48 -25.35
CA THR A 25 -11.27 -11.38 -25.61
C THR A 25 -11.22 -12.61 -24.69
N GLY A 26 -12.12 -12.70 -23.70
CA GLY A 26 -12.09 -13.71 -22.65
C GLY A 26 -11.65 -13.13 -21.31
N GLN A 27 -11.52 -13.98 -20.30
CA GLN A 27 -11.03 -13.57 -18.98
C GLN A 27 -9.50 -13.55 -19.00
N ASN A 28 -8.90 -12.49 -18.46
CA ASN A 28 -7.45 -12.36 -18.26
C ASN A 28 -6.65 -12.44 -19.58
N THR A 29 -7.18 -11.85 -20.65
CA THR A 29 -6.62 -11.92 -22.01
C THR A 29 -6.75 -10.57 -22.72
N THR A 30 -6.61 -9.47 -21.98
CA THR A 30 -6.72 -8.11 -22.52
C THR A 30 -5.65 -7.21 -21.89
N PRO A 31 -5.11 -6.25 -22.66
CA PRO A 31 -4.24 -5.22 -22.12
C PRO A 31 -5.03 -4.02 -21.56
N TRP A 32 -6.36 -4.02 -21.64
CA TRP A 32 -7.21 -2.83 -21.46
C TRP A 32 -7.97 -2.75 -20.13
N ASP A 33 -7.64 -3.61 -19.15
CA ASP A 33 -8.31 -3.59 -17.85
C ASP A 33 -7.88 -2.35 -17.04
N CYS A 34 -8.85 -1.54 -16.59
CA CYS A 34 -8.61 -0.36 -15.78
C CYS A 34 -8.72 -0.72 -14.29
N GLU A 35 -7.70 -1.37 -13.73
CA GLU A 35 -7.71 -1.79 -12.32
C GLU A 35 -7.02 -0.80 -11.37
N ALA A 36 -6.23 0.14 -11.89
CA ALA A 36 -5.53 1.12 -11.08
C ALA A 36 -5.81 2.55 -11.53
N MET A 37 -6.11 3.43 -10.57
CA MET A 37 -6.31 4.85 -10.82
C MET A 37 -6.11 5.69 -9.56
N PHE A 38 -5.79 6.96 -9.74
CA PHE A 38 -5.88 7.97 -8.68
C PHE A 38 -6.23 9.34 -9.26
N TRP A 39 -6.56 10.30 -8.38
CA TRP A 39 -6.82 11.68 -8.73
C TRP A 39 -5.68 12.58 -8.22
N GLU A 40 -5.13 13.41 -9.10
CA GLU A 40 -4.13 14.43 -8.75
C GLU A 40 -4.22 15.59 -9.75
N ASP A 41 -3.94 16.83 -9.29
CA ASP A 41 -3.89 18.03 -10.13
C ASP A 41 -5.07 18.20 -11.10
N ASP A 42 -6.30 18.02 -10.58
CA ASP A 42 -7.57 18.11 -11.30
C ASP A 42 -7.73 17.12 -12.47
N GLN A 43 -6.90 16.06 -12.51
CA GLN A 43 -6.99 14.98 -13.49
C GLN A 43 -7.22 13.62 -12.80
N LEU A 44 -7.91 12.74 -13.50
CA LEU A 44 -7.90 11.31 -13.21
C LEU A 44 -6.79 10.66 -14.01
N HIS A 45 -5.94 9.90 -13.32
CA HIS A 45 -4.87 9.13 -13.91
C HIS A 45 -5.23 7.65 -13.85
N LEU A 46 -5.20 6.99 -15.01
CA LEU A 46 -5.59 5.60 -15.19
C LEU A 46 -4.37 4.79 -15.60
N PHE A 47 -4.22 3.59 -15.03
CA PHE A 47 -3.12 2.70 -15.32
C PHE A 47 -3.69 1.35 -15.73
N LEU A 48 -3.32 0.92 -16.94
CA LEU A 48 -3.81 -0.34 -17.47
C LEU A 48 -3.15 -1.52 -16.77
N LYS A 49 -3.96 -2.53 -16.48
CA LYS A 49 -3.54 -3.88 -16.17
C LYS A 49 -3.40 -4.65 -17.46
N ASP A 50 -2.16 -4.94 -17.84
CA ASP A 50 -1.88 -5.66 -19.08
C ASP A 50 -1.59 -7.15 -18.88
N TRP A 51 -2.61 -7.99 -19.11
CA TRP A 51 -2.48 -9.45 -19.03
C TRP A 51 -1.62 -10.06 -20.13
N GLU A 52 -1.40 -9.36 -21.25
CA GLU A 52 -0.68 -9.88 -22.42
C GLU A 52 0.82 -9.60 -22.34
N SER A 53 1.19 -8.38 -21.94
CA SER A 53 2.58 -7.92 -21.98
C SER A 53 3.21 -7.68 -20.61
N GLU A 54 2.42 -7.69 -19.53
CA GLU A 54 2.87 -7.36 -18.17
C GLU A 54 3.48 -5.94 -18.04
N GLN A 55 3.12 -5.05 -18.98
CA GLN A 55 3.43 -3.63 -18.95
C GLN A 55 2.23 -2.82 -18.40
N THR A 56 2.37 -1.51 -18.34
CA THR A 56 1.26 -0.61 -18.07
C THR A 56 1.30 0.59 -18.99
N ALA A 57 0.12 1.05 -19.42
CA ALA A 57 -0.04 2.32 -20.09
C ALA A 57 -0.75 3.30 -19.16
N HIS A 58 -0.17 4.49 -19.04
CA HIS A 58 -0.68 5.59 -18.23
C HIS A 58 -1.50 6.53 -19.10
N TYR A 59 -2.78 6.69 -18.75
CA TYR A 59 -3.67 7.65 -19.37
C TYR A 59 -4.08 8.73 -18.36
N SER A 60 -4.45 9.89 -18.88
CA SER A 60 -5.11 10.95 -18.11
C SER A 60 -6.43 11.38 -18.74
N LEU A 61 -7.35 11.84 -17.90
CA LEU A 61 -8.59 12.48 -18.34
C LEU A 61 -9.11 13.51 -17.32
N PRO A 62 -9.91 14.49 -17.75
CA PRO A 62 -10.44 15.52 -16.85
C PRO A 62 -11.35 14.95 -15.76
N HIS A 63 -11.26 15.50 -14.54
CA HIS A 63 -12.12 15.08 -13.42
C HIS A 63 -13.59 15.55 -13.53
N ALA A 64 -13.91 16.40 -14.51
CA ALA A 64 -15.24 16.96 -14.70
C ALA A 64 -16.19 15.95 -15.39
N PRO A 65 -17.50 15.96 -15.10
CA PRO A 65 -18.46 15.12 -15.80
C PRO A 65 -18.46 15.38 -17.32
N GLY A 66 -18.55 14.31 -18.12
CA GLY A 66 -18.51 14.39 -19.57
C GLY A 66 -18.08 13.09 -20.23
N SER A 67 -17.91 13.13 -21.55
CA SER A 67 -17.38 12.02 -22.34
C SER A 67 -16.01 12.43 -22.92
N PHE A 68 -14.96 11.66 -22.61
CA PHE A 68 -13.58 12.04 -22.95
C PHE A 68 -12.85 10.96 -23.73
N GLU A 69 -11.95 11.43 -24.59
CA GLU A 69 -10.88 10.63 -25.14
C GLU A 69 -9.74 10.58 -24.12
N ALA A 70 -9.39 9.38 -23.62
CA ALA A 70 -8.30 9.24 -22.67
C ALA A 70 -6.96 9.60 -23.34
N THR A 71 -6.18 10.48 -22.73
CA THR A 71 -4.90 10.93 -23.30
C THR A 71 -3.77 10.04 -22.79
N LEU A 72 -3.13 9.28 -23.70
CA LEU A 72 -1.93 8.50 -23.38
C LEU A 72 -0.79 9.43 -22.97
N ILE A 73 -0.25 9.24 -21.77
CA ILE A 73 0.87 10.00 -21.22
C ILE A 73 2.18 9.24 -21.44
N SER A 74 2.26 8.00 -20.96
CA SER A 74 3.44 7.16 -21.07
C SER A 74 3.10 5.67 -21.04
N THR A 75 4.06 4.84 -21.42
CA THR A 75 4.02 3.40 -21.18
C THR A 75 5.24 2.99 -20.36
N TYR A 76 5.08 1.96 -19.55
CA TYR A 76 6.13 1.49 -18.67
C TYR A 76 6.15 -0.04 -18.59
N ASP A 77 7.34 -0.62 -18.73
CA ASP A 77 7.56 -2.03 -18.48
C ASP A 77 7.64 -2.27 -16.97
N SER A 78 6.50 -2.56 -16.37
CA SER A 78 6.38 -2.86 -14.95
C SER A 78 6.89 -4.24 -14.58
N GLU A 79 7.21 -5.10 -15.57
CA GLU A 79 7.51 -6.53 -15.37
C GLU A 79 6.46 -7.19 -14.46
N GLY A 80 5.19 -6.87 -14.69
CA GLY A 80 4.04 -7.35 -13.94
C GLY A 80 2.82 -6.45 -14.10
N MET A 81 1.64 -7.03 -13.88
CA MET A 81 0.34 -6.39 -14.06
C MET A 81 0.03 -5.45 -12.89
N ILE A 82 -0.21 -4.17 -13.16
CA ILE A 82 -0.60 -3.19 -12.15
C ILE A 82 -2.08 -3.37 -11.77
N THR A 83 -2.37 -3.44 -10.47
CA THR A 83 -3.72 -3.72 -9.93
C THR A 83 -4.18 -2.69 -8.91
N GLY A 84 -3.29 -1.78 -8.50
CA GLY A 84 -3.65 -0.67 -7.62
C GLY A 84 -2.62 0.43 -7.70
N ALA A 85 -3.07 1.67 -7.54
CA ALA A 85 -2.21 2.84 -7.51
C ALA A 85 -2.72 3.85 -6.48
N ASP A 86 -1.81 4.61 -5.90
CA ASP A 86 -2.15 5.82 -5.14
C ASP A 86 -0.99 6.81 -5.20
N VAL A 87 -1.26 8.08 -4.91
CA VAL A 87 -0.26 9.14 -4.95
C VAL A 87 -0.38 10.05 -3.73
N LYS A 88 0.78 10.42 -3.18
CA LYS A 88 0.84 11.35 -2.05
C LYS A 88 2.12 12.15 -2.08
N ASP A 89 1.98 13.47 -2.05
CA ASP A 89 3.07 14.44 -1.87
C ASP A 89 4.28 14.20 -2.80
N GLY A 90 4.03 13.96 -4.09
CA GLY A 90 5.07 13.73 -5.09
C GLY A 90 5.61 12.30 -5.17
N VAL A 91 4.97 11.36 -4.45
CA VAL A 91 5.30 9.93 -4.46
C VAL A 91 4.11 9.14 -4.98
N ALA A 92 4.27 8.49 -6.13
CA ALA A 92 3.30 7.53 -6.64
C ALA A 92 3.72 6.12 -6.25
N VAL A 93 2.77 5.32 -5.82
CA VAL A 93 2.95 3.89 -5.52
C VAL A 93 2.01 3.06 -6.35
N PHE A 94 2.52 1.93 -6.82
CA PHE A 94 1.77 0.96 -7.59
C PHE A 94 2.00 -0.42 -7.01
N ILE A 95 0.94 -1.20 -6.90
CA ILE A 95 1.03 -2.62 -6.60
C ILE A 95 0.62 -3.42 -7.82
N GLY A 96 1.11 -4.65 -7.86
CA GLY A 96 0.79 -5.56 -8.94
C GLY A 96 1.33 -6.95 -8.68
N TYR A 97 1.08 -7.83 -9.63
CA TYR A 97 1.67 -9.16 -9.66
C TYR A 97 1.97 -9.59 -11.09
N SER A 98 2.99 -10.42 -11.26
CA SER A 98 3.28 -11.07 -12.55
C SER A 98 2.47 -12.36 -12.73
N LEU A 99 2.48 -12.90 -13.95
CA LEU A 99 1.81 -14.15 -14.31
C LEU A 99 2.34 -15.37 -13.52
N ASP A 100 3.55 -15.27 -12.97
CA ASP A 100 4.13 -16.26 -12.05
C ASP A 100 3.66 -16.09 -10.59
N LEU A 101 2.73 -15.17 -10.34
CA LEU A 101 2.13 -14.86 -9.04
C LEU A 101 3.07 -14.16 -8.05
N SER A 102 4.17 -13.55 -8.52
CA SER A 102 5.01 -12.70 -7.67
C SER A 102 4.37 -11.32 -7.50
N ASN A 103 4.03 -10.93 -6.27
CA ASN A 103 3.53 -9.60 -5.93
C ASN A 103 4.69 -8.59 -5.82
N PHE A 104 4.43 -7.35 -6.19
CA PHE A 104 5.41 -6.27 -6.04
C PHE A 104 4.77 -4.94 -5.61
N LEU A 105 5.62 -4.07 -5.05
CA LEU A 105 5.36 -2.65 -4.86
C LEU A 105 6.37 -1.87 -5.72
N LEU A 106 5.87 -1.04 -6.63
CA LEU A 106 6.65 -0.08 -7.40
C LEU A 106 6.45 1.31 -6.78
N ILE A 107 7.55 1.98 -6.47
CA ILE A 107 7.58 3.32 -5.91
C ILE A 107 8.22 4.25 -6.93
N CYS A 108 7.56 5.36 -7.23
CA CYS A 108 7.98 6.37 -8.20
C CYS A 108 8.02 7.77 -7.56
N TRP A 109 9.11 8.50 -7.76
CA TRP A 109 9.30 9.87 -7.24
C TRP A 109 10.23 10.68 -8.15
N ASP A 110 10.35 11.98 -7.93
CA ASP A 110 11.13 12.91 -8.79
C ASP A 110 10.74 12.81 -10.27
N TYR A 111 9.46 12.56 -10.55
CA TYR A 111 8.92 12.52 -11.89
C TYR A 111 8.61 13.92 -12.44
N GLN A 112 8.55 14.03 -13.76
CA GLN A 112 8.09 15.22 -14.48
C GLN A 112 6.56 15.27 -14.46
N GLU A 113 6.01 16.50 -14.38
CA GLU A 113 4.58 16.80 -14.20
C GLU A 113 3.65 15.81 -14.92
N GLY A 114 2.92 15.02 -14.13
CA GLY A 114 1.91 14.08 -14.62
C GLY A 114 2.43 12.84 -15.35
N ASP A 115 3.74 12.63 -15.54
CA ASP A 115 4.30 11.37 -16.04
C ASP A 115 5.02 10.63 -14.91
N TYR A 116 4.26 9.87 -14.13
CA TYR A 116 4.75 9.18 -12.92
C TYR A 116 5.87 8.18 -13.17
N PHE A 117 6.06 7.72 -14.42
CA PHE A 117 7.13 6.80 -14.80
C PHE A 117 8.36 7.51 -15.38
N SER A 118 8.43 8.84 -15.41
CA SER A 118 9.61 9.57 -15.90
C SER A 118 10.74 9.68 -14.86
N GLY A 119 10.41 9.55 -13.58
CA GLY A 119 11.32 9.80 -12.45
C GLY A 119 12.13 8.60 -11.97
N ASN A 120 12.61 8.72 -10.73
CA ASN A 120 13.23 7.64 -9.97
C ASN A 120 12.21 6.53 -9.67
N LYS A 121 12.70 5.27 -9.63
CA LYS A 121 11.85 4.10 -9.43
C LYS A 121 12.51 3.08 -8.52
N ARG A 122 11.69 2.40 -7.73
CA ARG A 122 12.11 1.24 -6.96
C ARG A 122 11.02 0.19 -6.96
N LYS A 123 11.33 -1.00 -7.46
CA LYS A 123 10.47 -2.19 -7.39
C LYS A 123 10.90 -3.06 -6.21
N ILE A 124 9.94 -3.46 -5.39
CA ILE A 124 10.12 -4.24 -4.17
C ILE A 124 9.34 -5.53 -4.33
N ASP A 125 10.01 -6.67 -4.18
CA ASP A 125 9.39 -7.99 -4.13
C ASP A 125 8.61 -8.13 -2.81
N LEU A 126 7.33 -8.45 -2.90
CA LEU A 126 6.44 -8.67 -1.76
C LEU A 126 6.21 -10.16 -1.46
N GLY A 127 6.79 -11.07 -2.25
CA GLY A 127 6.57 -12.51 -2.19
C GLY A 127 5.42 -12.97 -3.08
N PHE A 128 5.05 -14.24 -2.96
CA PHE A 128 4.08 -14.87 -3.86
C PHE A 128 2.64 -14.79 -3.36
N ALA A 129 1.67 -14.65 -4.27
CA ALA A 129 0.25 -14.63 -3.96
C ALA A 129 -0.25 -15.91 -3.27
N THR A 130 0.47 -17.02 -3.41
CA THR A 130 0.22 -18.27 -2.67
C THR A 130 0.50 -18.15 -1.17
N GLU A 131 1.16 -17.08 -0.72
CA GLU A 131 1.47 -16.81 0.69
C GLU A 131 0.69 -15.60 1.23
N ASN A 132 0.55 -14.56 0.41
CA ASN A 132 0.01 -13.26 0.81
C ASN A 132 -1.21 -12.78 -0.01
N GLY A 133 -1.74 -13.58 -0.94
CA GLY A 133 -2.90 -13.24 -1.77
C GLY A 133 -2.56 -12.29 -2.92
N GLN A 134 -3.46 -12.16 -3.89
CA GLN A 134 -3.31 -11.17 -4.96
C GLN A 134 -3.68 -9.79 -4.44
N THR A 135 -2.72 -8.86 -4.51
CA THR A 135 -2.92 -7.48 -4.04
C THR A 135 -3.66 -6.66 -5.10
N GLU A 136 -4.71 -5.94 -4.71
CA GLU A 136 -5.61 -5.21 -5.64
C GLU A 136 -6.09 -3.86 -5.09
N GLY A 137 -5.61 -3.45 -3.92
CA GLY A 137 -5.87 -2.11 -3.41
C GLY A 137 -4.67 -1.59 -2.65
N ILE A 138 -4.33 -0.33 -2.87
CA ILE A 138 -3.31 0.40 -2.11
C ILE A 138 -3.86 1.79 -1.81
N CYS A 139 -3.59 2.30 -0.61
CA CYS A 139 -3.85 3.70 -0.29
C CYS A 139 -2.88 4.22 0.76
N PHE A 140 -2.45 5.46 0.61
CA PHE A 140 -1.76 6.21 1.64
C PHE A 140 -2.73 6.57 2.78
N ASN A 141 -2.21 6.51 4.01
CA ASN A 141 -2.87 7.07 5.19
C ASN A 141 -1.99 8.14 5.88
N SER A 142 -0.80 8.38 5.33
CA SER A 142 0.23 9.32 5.80
C SER A 142 1.17 9.65 4.63
N GLU A 143 2.11 10.58 4.83
CA GLU A 143 3.07 11.01 3.79
C GLU A 143 4.02 9.89 3.34
N ILE A 144 4.26 8.89 4.20
CA ILE A 144 5.29 7.86 3.97
C ILE A 144 4.76 6.42 4.09
N GLY A 145 3.45 6.23 4.23
CA GLY A 145 2.90 4.91 4.49
C GLY A 145 1.40 4.83 4.37
N GLY A 146 0.92 3.60 4.38
CA GLY A 146 -0.48 3.31 4.06
C GLY A 146 -0.81 1.83 4.19
N TYR A 147 -1.87 1.43 3.49
CA TYR A 147 -2.42 0.09 3.50
C TYR A 147 -2.41 -0.56 2.11
N VAL A 148 -2.28 -1.88 2.09
CA VAL A 148 -2.49 -2.72 0.91
C VAL A 148 -3.53 -3.78 1.23
N SER A 149 -4.51 -4.00 0.37
CA SER A 149 -5.48 -5.08 0.50
C SER A 149 -5.26 -6.16 -0.56
N SER A 150 -5.45 -7.41 -0.15
CA SER A 150 -5.52 -8.55 -1.06
C SER A 150 -6.91 -9.14 -1.10
N GLU A 151 -7.31 -9.65 -2.27
CA GLU A 151 -8.50 -10.48 -2.38
C GLU A 151 -8.27 -11.89 -1.82
N ARG A 152 -9.33 -12.72 -1.84
CA ARG A 152 -9.20 -14.14 -1.52
C ARG A 152 -8.55 -14.82 -2.71
N PHE A 153 -7.42 -15.47 -2.49
CA PHE A 153 -6.71 -16.18 -3.55
C PHE A 153 -6.80 -17.69 -3.36
N THR A 154 -7.27 -18.40 -4.38
CA THR A 154 -7.35 -19.87 -4.37
C THR A 154 -6.60 -20.46 -5.56
N LEU A 155 -5.73 -21.44 -5.31
CA LEU A 155 -5.02 -22.16 -6.37
C LEU A 155 -5.08 -23.66 -6.11
N GLY A 156 -5.87 -24.36 -6.93
CA GLY A 156 -6.14 -25.79 -6.75
C GLY A 156 -6.84 -26.08 -5.41
N GLU A 157 -6.65 -27.29 -4.88
CA GLU A 157 -7.30 -27.72 -3.63
C GLU A 157 -6.49 -27.38 -2.36
N PHE A 158 -5.22 -26.95 -2.51
CA PHE A 158 -4.27 -26.85 -1.39
C PHE A 158 -3.91 -25.41 -1.01
N VAL A 159 -4.21 -24.42 -1.85
CA VAL A 159 -3.94 -23.01 -1.57
C VAL A 159 -5.28 -22.28 -1.46
N ASP A 160 -5.55 -21.76 -0.27
CA ASP A 160 -6.70 -20.89 0.03
C ASP A 160 -6.21 -19.80 0.99
N ILE A 161 -5.98 -18.61 0.44
CA ILE A 161 -5.52 -17.43 1.17
C ILE A 161 -6.71 -16.50 1.34
N PRO A 162 -7.16 -16.23 2.59
CA PRO A 162 -8.25 -15.30 2.82
C PRO A 162 -7.84 -13.86 2.46
N PRO A 163 -8.80 -12.95 2.22
CA PRO A 163 -8.51 -11.53 2.04
C PRO A 163 -7.72 -10.98 3.21
N ARG A 164 -6.70 -10.17 2.95
CA ARG A 164 -5.83 -9.61 3.99
C ARG A 164 -5.65 -8.11 3.82
N LEU A 165 -5.30 -7.44 4.92
CA LEU A 165 -4.91 -6.04 4.96
C LEU A 165 -3.48 -5.94 5.51
N TYR A 166 -2.60 -5.33 4.74
CA TYR A 166 -1.19 -5.10 5.02
C TYR A 166 -0.94 -3.61 5.22
N THR A 167 0.25 -3.29 5.74
CA THR A 167 0.75 -1.91 5.84
C THR A 167 2.04 -1.81 5.06
N PHE A 168 2.27 -0.69 4.39
CA PHE A 168 3.53 -0.38 3.71
C PHE A 168 4.14 0.93 4.23
N SER A 169 5.45 1.09 4.01
CA SER A 169 6.20 2.30 4.33
C SER A 169 7.21 2.58 3.21
N THR A 170 7.24 3.80 2.71
CA THR A 170 8.19 4.28 1.69
C THR A 170 9.43 4.94 2.29
N ALA A 171 9.45 5.15 3.61
CA ALA A 171 10.51 5.90 4.32
C ALA A 171 11.93 5.40 4.01
N GLU A 172 12.12 4.08 3.95
CA GLU A 172 13.43 3.45 3.69
C GLU A 172 13.92 3.62 2.24
N TYR A 173 13.05 4.10 1.34
CA TYR A 173 13.30 4.07 -0.10
C TYR A 173 13.37 5.46 -0.75
N ILE A 174 12.68 6.44 -0.18
CA ILE A 174 12.53 7.79 -0.78
C ILE A 174 13.34 8.84 -0.02
N THR A 175 13.67 8.61 1.24
CA THR A 175 14.59 9.50 1.95
C THR A 175 16.01 8.98 1.84
N GLY A 176 16.94 9.87 1.49
CA GLY A 176 18.33 9.71 1.91
C GLY A 176 18.34 9.78 3.42
N VAL A 177 18.04 8.64 4.07
CA VAL A 177 18.18 8.52 5.51
C VAL A 177 19.67 8.69 5.76
N GLU A 178 20.09 9.88 6.17
CA GLU A 178 21.09 9.92 7.23
C GLU A 178 20.51 8.98 8.28
N GLU A 179 21.07 7.77 8.39
CA GLU A 179 20.95 6.98 9.59
C GLU A 179 21.40 7.94 10.70
N LEU A 180 20.44 8.64 11.31
CA LEU A 180 20.51 8.89 12.72
C LEU A 180 20.54 7.49 13.30
N GLN A 181 21.76 6.96 13.47
CA GLN A 181 22.08 6.01 14.52
C GLN A 181 21.56 6.64 15.80
N VAL A 182 20.26 6.45 16.06
CA VAL A 182 19.74 6.53 17.41
C VAL A 182 20.42 5.34 18.06
N ALA A 183 21.52 5.66 18.75
CA ALA A 183 22.21 4.74 19.62
C ALA A 183 21.14 3.91 20.34
N ILE A 184 21.18 2.60 20.07
CA ILE A 184 20.36 1.53 20.61
C ILE A 184 20.16 1.67 22.13
N ASP A 185 19.18 2.47 22.50
CA ASP A 185 18.34 2.23 23.67
C ASP A 185 16.99 1.72 23.13
N PRO A 186 16.48 0.61 23.67
CA PRO A 186 15.21 0.04 23.21
C PRO A 186 14.09 1.06 23.39
N LEU A 187 13.36 1.37 22.31
CA LEU A 187 12.22 2.30 22.35
C LEU A 187 11.13 1.79 23.29
N PHE A 188 10.97 0.46 23.33
CA PHE A 188 10.13 -0.27 24.26
C PHE A 188 10.97 -1.25 25.06
N TRP A 189 10.79 -1.29 26.37
CA TRP A 189 11.41 -2.31 27.22
C TRP A 189 10.39 -2.89 28.19
N LEU A 190 10.61 -4.17 28.54
CA LEU A 190 9.92 -4.80 29.65
C LEU A 190 10.59 -4.35 30.96
N ASP A 191 9.84 -3.69 31.84
CA ASP A 191 10.29 -3.40 33.19
C ASP A 191 10.30 -4.70 34.00
N SER A 192 11.49 -5.16 34.40
CA SER A 192 11.65 -6.43 35.12
C SER A 192 11.07 -6.43 36.53
N HIS A 193 10.75 -5.25 37.10
CA HIS A 193 10.16 -5.15 38.43
C HIS A 193 8.63 -5.18 38.38
N THR A 194 8.04 -4.53 37.37
CA THR A 194 6.57 -4.41 37.27
C THR A 194 5.95 -5.38 36.27
N GLY A 195 6.73 -5.93 35.34
CA GLY A 195 6.24 -6.72 34.21
C GLY A 195 5.54 -5.89 33.14
N GLU A 196 5.62 -4.56 33.23
CA GLU A 196 4.99 -3.64 32.29
C GLU A 196 5.90 -3.35 31.10
N VAL A 197 5.32 -3.16 29.91
CA VAL A 197 6.06 -2.59 28.79
C VAL A 197 6.03 -1.07 28.87
N ARG A 198 7.21 -0.47 28.81
CA ARG A 198 7.42 0.96 28.96
C ARG A 198 8.13 1.55 27.75
N THR A 199 7.98 2.86 27.57
CA THR A 199 8.71 3.63 26.56
C THR A 199 9.27 4.92 27.14
N ALA A 200 10.40 5.39 26.60
CA ALA A 200 10.98 6.68 26.96
C ALA A 200 10.25 7.84 26.27
N VAL A 201 9.42 7.56 25.26
CA VAL A 201 8.76 8.56 24.44
C VAL A 201 7.33 8.81 24.93
N PRO A 202 7.02 10.01 25.46
CA PRO A 202 5.70 10.31 26.02
C PRO A 202 4.62 10.59 24.97
N GLU A 203 5.02 11.03 23.77
CA GLU A 203 4.14 11.37 22.65
C GLU A 203 4.46 10.46 21.46
N LEU A 204 3.95 9.23 21.50
CA LEU A 204 3.94 8.33 20.36
C LEU A 204 2.60 8.40 19.66
N SER A 205 2.59 8.07 18.36
CA SER A 205 1.38 7.55 17.74
C SER A 205 0.85 6.36 18.56
N PRO A 206 -0.40 5.92 18.34
CA PRO A 206 -0.83 4.62 18.86
C PRO A 206 0.22 3.55 18.52
N VAL A 207 0.58 2.76 19.53
CA VAL A 207 1.48 1.62 19.41
C VAL A 207 0.66 0.45 18.90
N VAL A 208 1.08 -0.09 17.75
CA VAL A 208 0.49 -1.27 17.12
C VAL A 208 1.30 -2.48 17.55
N ILE A 209 0.65 -3.48 18.12
CA ILE A 209 1.26 -4.73 18.56
C ILE A 209 0.83 -5.83 17.60
N ARG A 210 1.80 -6.51 16.99
CA ARG A 210 1.60 -7.60 16.04
C ARG A 210 2.26 -8.89 16.54
N THR A 211 1.72 -10.04 16.16
CA THR A 211 2.45 -11.30 16.26
C THR A 211 3.68 -11.27 15.36
N ILE A 212 4.62 -12.22 15.53
CA ILE A 212 5.73 -12.42 14.60
C ILE A 212 5.30 -12.72 13.15
N SER A 213 4.05 -13.19 12.95
CA SER A 213 3.46 -13.40 11.62
C SER A 213 2.79 -12.13 11.05
N GLY A 214 2.90 -10.98 11.73
CA GLY A 214 2.39 -9.69 11.26
C GLY A 214 0.92 -9.41 11.60
N MET A 215 0.19 -10.36 12.20
CA MET A 215 -1.20 -10.16 12.59
C MET A 215 -1.29 -9.15 13.73
N MET A 216 -2.02 -8.05 13.53
CA MET A 216 -2.28 -7.08 14.60
C MET A 216 -3.16 -7.72 15.67
N VAL A 217 -2.67 -7.73 16.91
CA VAL A 217 -3.38 -8.25 18.09
C VAL A 217 -3.86 -7.15 18.99
N LYS A 218 -3.24 -5.96 18.95
CA LYS A 218 -3.64 -4.80 19.76
C LYS A 218 -3.16 -3.50 19.14
N SER A 219 -3.90 -2.42 19.38
CA SER A 219 -3.46 -1.04 19.15
C SER A 219 -3.77 -0.24 20.42
N THR A 220 -2.81 0.52 20.94
CA THR A 220 -2.96 1.23 22.21
C THR A 220 -2.22 2.55 22.24
N VAL A 221 -2.79 3.55 22.91
CA VAL A 221 -2.13 4.83 23.14
C VAL A 221 -1.25 4.71 24.38
N VAL A 222 -0.05 5.27 24.33
CA VAL A 222 0.84 5.32 25.49
C VAL A 222 0.24 6.24 26.54
N ASN A 223 0.02 5.71 27.75
CA ASN A 223 -0.43 6.51 28.89
C ASN A 223 0.65 6.48 29.96
N SER A 224 1.14 7.67 30.35
CA SER A 224 2.15 7.79 31.41
C SER A 224 3.38 6.89 31.15
N ARG A 225 3.80 6.80 29.87
CA ARG A 225 4.90 5.94 29.37
C ARG A 225 4.64 4.43 29.40
N MET A 226 3.43 4.00 29.70
CA MET A 226 3.06 2.58 29.69
C MET A 226 2.37 2.21 28.38
N VAL A 227 2.74 1.05 27.85
CA VAL A 227 2.06 0.40 26.73
C VAL A 227 1.16 -0.69 27.31
N ASP A 228 -0.14 -0.59 27.08
CA ASP A 228 -1.09 -1.58 27.59
C ASP A 228 -0.97 -2.91 26.85
N ILE A 229 -0.38 -3.90 27.51
CA ILE A 229 -0.22 -5.28 27.02
C ILE A 229 -1.27 -6.25 27.56
N SER A 230 -2.31 -5.76 28.26
CA SER A 230 -3.37 -6.63 28.78
C SER A 230 -4.04 -7.46 27.67
N GLY A 231 -4.32 -8.73 27.96
CA GLY A 231 -4.92 -9.67 27.02
C GLY A 231 -3.94 -10.34 26.06
N LEU A 232 -2.65 -9.98 26.06
CA LEU A 232 -1.63 -10.71 25.33
C LEU A 232 -1.23 -11.97 26.10
N HIS A 233 -1.07 -13.08 25.38
CA HIS A 233 -0.48 -14.31 25.92
C HIS A 233 1.05 -14.26 25.86
N PRO A 234 1.77 -15.04 26.69
CA PRO A 234 3.22 -15.14 26.62
C PRO A 234 3.71 -15.47 25.21
N GLY A 235 4.69 -14.72 24.70
CA GLY A 235 5.14 -14.85 23.32
C GLY A 235 5.99 -13.68 22.83
N VAL A 236 6.47 -13.79 21.60
CA VAL A 236 7.22 -12.72 20.92
C VAL A 236 6.27 -11.89 20.07
N TYR A 237 6.35 -10.58 20.21
CA TYR A 237 5.53 -9.61 19.49
C TYR A 237 6.39 -8.52 18.88
N VAL A 238 5.88 -7.91 17.81
CA VAL A 238 6.46 -6.72 17.19
C VAL A 238 5.64 -5.51 17.64
N PHE A 239 6.29 -4.56 18.31
CA PHE A 239 5.72 -3.27 18.71
C PHE A 239 6.14 -2.23 17.69
N SER A 240 5.17 -1.57 17.05
CA SER A 240 5.40 -0.60 15.98
C SER A 240 4.72 0.73 16.29
N CYS A 241 5.38 1.85 15.97
CA CYS A 241 4.82 3.19 16.11
C CYS A 241 5.50 4.18 15.15
N LEU A 242 4.84 5.32 14.94
CA LEU A 242 5.44 6.50 14.32
C LEU A 242 5.96 7.44 15.42
N TYR A 243 7.23 7.83 15.30
CA TYR A 243 7.84 8.84 16.15
C TYR A 243 8.66 9.81 15.30
N LYS A 244 8.38 11.12 15.43
CA LYS A 244 9.02 12.18 14.63
C LYS A 244 9.00 11.90 13.11
N GLY A 245 7.91 11.32 12.61
CA GLY A 245 7.76 10.99 11.19
C GLY A 245 8.53 9.75 10.74
N GLN A 246 9.14 8.98 11.64
CA GLN A 246 9.80 7.71 11.31
C GLN A 246 9.07 6.52 11.92
N ASN A 247 9.04 5.41 11.19
CA ASN A 247 8.52 4.13 11.68
C ASN A 247 9.57 3.45 12.56
N TYR A 248 9.19 3.14 13.79
CA TYR A 248 9.99 2.34 14.71
C TYR A 248 9.27 1.01 14.95
N SER A 249 10.00 -0.09 14.79
CA SER A 249 9.54 -1.43 15.12
C SER A 249 10.55 -2.14 16.01
N GLN A 250 10.08 -2.82 17.05
CA GLN A 250 10.93 -3.57 17.96
C GLN A 250 10.27 -4.89 18.36
N GLN A 251 11.04 -5.96 18.37
CA GLN A 251 10.60 -7.24 18.92
C GLN A 251 10.78 -7.27 20.44
N LEU A 252 9.74 -7.68 21.15
CA LEU A 252 9.79 -7.94 22.59
C LEU A 252 9.15 -9.29 22.91
N PHE A 253 9.77 -9.98 23.86
CA PHE A 253 9.15 -11.12 24.52
C PHE A 253 8.28 -10.63 25.68
N ILE A 254 7.01 -11.03 25.68
CA ILE A 254 6.08 -10.83 26.78
C ILE A 254 6.03 -12.15 27.56
N PRO A 255 6.34 -12.14 28.87
CA PRO A 255 6.39 -13.34 29.71
C PRO A 255 5.00 -13.88 30.09
#